data_AF-A0A351TPN6-F1
#
_entry.id   AF-A0A351TPN6-F1
#
_cell.length_a   1.000
_cell.length_b   1.000
_cell.length_c   1.000
_cell.angle_alpha   90.00
_cell.angle_beta   90.00
_cell.angle_gamma   90.00
#
_symmetry.space_group_name_H-M   'P 1'
#
loop_
_entity.id
_entity.type
_entity.pdbx_description
1 polymer ?
#
loop_
_entity_poly.entity_id
_entity_poly.type
_entity_poly.pdbx_seq_one_letter_code
_entity_poly.pdbx_strand_id
1 'polypeptide(L)'
;MKKQELLKLMDSELLEKLYGFCYARTADSQEGQELCSEILLALVKAAGTQGELDRPYPFIWRVARNVYADFARNRRRRSEAFYQGDPEEILPLLPAPEVEDDCWKLLNAVYRRIAFLTKAYREAMIWFYLDGMSTAEIAKRQNASETTVRQRLFSARKKVRNEVEEMNETANKPVALDNIEFYMWGTGNPIGNNAWETCTRQFSRHIVWLCRKKPQSASEIAAQLDVPTLYVEEELEILTRGQNGEYGLLRRMDNGKFALNFILFDRETTEKAQGIYMEHLPAVSDILAAFLEANREEYLAFPYLNRKVDLNLILWQQIHTIADTFDDTVERILSEEYFPQMKAPERPYSIYAHIANGKMYRNGWDGVTGSNVCGYSAIHLDNIYTAHIRPHFHCGLNLSTDLPIQLALRAIRGLAVSSLSEDEKEPAARAVDEGYLYREGDMLYTKILVNDMKDRNRLFAITNRLSEGYFEEPARVVAGKLSELFRREIPEHLLAEWRFANRLSALPLMEALTEFLIEKGLLTPPADGIGAEGCWMSVAG
;
A
#
# COMPACT_ATOMS: atom_id res chain seq x y z
N MET A 1 57.02 -23.04 -27.53
CA MET A 1 57.42 -23.75 -26.28
C MET A 1 56.68 -25.07 -26.20
N LYS A 2 57.33 -26.19 -25.82
CA LYS A 2 56.60 -27.46 -25.65
C LYS A 2 55.71 -27.38 -24.40
N LYS A 3 54.50 -27.96 -24.44
CA LYS A 3 53.59 -27.95 -23.27
C LYS A 3 54.22 -28.56 -22.00
N GLN A 4 55.12 -29.52 -22.15
CA GLN A 4 55.87 -30.13 -21.05
C GLN A 4 56.78 -29.14 -20.30
N GLU A 5 57.11 -28.00 -20.90
CA GLU A 5 57.90 -26.94 -20.28
C GLU A 5 57.05 -25.89 -19.55
N LEU A 6 55.71 -26.00 -19.61
CA LEU A 6 54.79 -25.08 -18.92
C LEU A 6 55.04 -25.03 -17.41
N LEU A 7 55.42 -26.15 -16.80
CA LEU A 7 55.73 -26.25 -15.38
C LEU A 7 56.95 -25.42 -14.97
N LYS A 8 57.87 -25.13 -15.90
CA LYS A 8 59.04 -24.27 -15.64
C LYS A 8 58.67 -22.80 -15.51
N LEU A 9 57.48 -22.40 -15.98
CA LEU A 9 56.94 -21.04 -15.85
C LEU A 9 56.14 -20.85 -14.56
N MET A 10 55.94 -21.92 -13.76
CA MET A 10 55.25 -21.86 -12.47
C MET A 10 56.21 -21.45 -11.35
N ASP A 11 56.76 -20.25 -11.46
CA ASP A 11 57.57 -19.62 -10.41
C ASP A 11 56.69 -18.96 -9.34
N SER A 12 57.33 -18.49 -8.27
CA SER A 12 56.65 -17.80 -7.16
C SER A 12 55.90 -16.55 -7.62
N GLU A 13 56.43 -15.83 -8.63
CA GLU A 13 55.82 -14.61 -9.15
C GLU A 13 54.52 -14.89 -9.92
N LEU A 14 54.49 -15.95 -10.73
CA LEU A 14 53.26 -16.38 -11.41
C LEU A 14 52.24 -16.93 -10.41
N LEU A 15 52.69 -17.66 -9.38
CA LEU A 15 51.83 -18.18 -8.32
C LEU A 15 51.17 -17.04 -7.54
N GLU A 16 51.90 -16.00 -7.18
CA GLU A 16 51.35 -14.80 -6.54
C GLU A 16 50.33 -14.10 -7.43
N LYS A 17 50.60 -13.96 -8.73
CA LYS A 17 49.66 -13.36 -9.70
C LYS A 17 48.39 -14.19 -9.88
N LEU A 18 48.51 -15.52 -9.91
CA LEU A 18 47.36 -16.42 -9.97
C LEU A 18 46.56 -16.39 -8.67
N TYR A 19 47.23 -16.35 -7.52
CA TYR A 19 46.56 -16.24 -6.23
C TYR A 19 45.81 -14.91 -6.11
N GLY A 20 46.43 -13.78 -6.49
CA GLY A 20 45.76 -12.47 -6.53
C GLY A 20 44.57 -12.45 -7.49
N PHE A 21 44.66 -13.15 -8.62
CA PHE A 21 43.53 -13.34 -9.53
C PHE A 21 42.36 -14.10 -8.90
N CYS A 22 42.65 -15.13 -8.09
CA CYS A 22 41.65 -15.95 -7.41
C CYS A 22 41.03 -15.23 -6.21
N TYR A 23 41.86 -14.60 -5.38
CA TYR A 23 41.46 -13.87 -4.19
C TYR A 23 40.49 -12.73 -4.54
N ALA A 24 40.77 -11.97 -5.60
CA ALA A 24 39.88 -10.91 -6.08
C ALA A 24 38.51 -11.40 -6.60
N ARG A 25 38.29 -12.71 -6.70
CA ARG A 25 37.12 -13.34 -7.33
C ARG A 25 36.43 -14.37 -6.43
N THR A 26 36.84 -14.48 -5.17
CA THR A 26 36.33 -15.43 -4.17
C THR A 26 35.92 -14.69 -2.90
N ALA A 27 35.11 -15.32 -2.03
CA ALA A 27 34.55 -14.64 -0.85
C ALA A 27 35.57 -14.46 0.28
N ASP A 28 36.54 -15.37 0.38
CA ASP A 28 37.54 -15.38 1.42
C ASP A 28 38.87 -15.99 0.92
N SER A 29 39.88 -15.96 1.79
CA SER A 29 41.22 -16.48 1.47
C SER A 29 41.23 -17.99 1.20
N GLN A 30 40.30 -18.75 1.79
CA GLN A 30 40.24 -20.20 1.67
C GLN A 30 39.66 -20.62 0.31
N GLU A 31 38.56 -20.00 -0.12
CA GLU A 31 38.04 -20.15 -1.47
C GLU A 31 39.06 -19.70 -2.53
N GLY A 32 39.79 -18.61 -2.25
CA GLY A 32 40.87 -18.14 -3.13
C GLY A 32 41.98 -19.17 -3.31
N GLN A 33 42.34 -19.90 -2.26
CA GLN A 33 43.31 -20.99 -2.30
C GLN A 33 42.77 -22.22 -3.05
N GLU A 34 41.49 -22.55 -2.88
CA GLU A 34 40.82 -23.66 -3.58
C GLU A 34 40.82 -23.41 -5.09
N LEU A 35 40.35 -22.23 -5.53
CA LEU A 35 40.33 -21.85 -6.94
C LEU A 35 41.75 -21.81 -7.53
N CYS A 36 42.73 -21.26 -6.78
CA CYS A 36 44.12 -21.25 -7.23
C CYS A 36 44.64 -22.68 -7.43
N SER A 37 44.32 -23.60 -6.50
CA SER A 37 44.72 -25.00 -6.59
C SER A 37 44.09 -25.71 -7.79
N GLU A 38 42.82 -25.44 -8.10
CA GLU A 38 42.16 -25.98 -9.29
C GLU A 38 42.79 -25.48 -10.60
N ILE A 39 43.16 -24.21 -10.66
CA ILE A 39 43.84 -23.63 -11.83
C ILE A 39 45.20 -24.29 -12.02
N LEU A 40 45.97 -24.46 -10.94
CA LEU A 40 47.27 -25.14 -10.99
C LEU A 40 47.13 -26.58 -11.44
N LEU A 41 46.13 -27.30 -10.93
CA LEU A 41 45.84 -28.67 -11.35
C LEU A 41 45.48 -28.75 -12.84
N ALA A 42 44.69 -27.81 -13.35
CA ALA A 42 44.35 -27.73 -14.77
C ALA A 42 45.57 -27.45 -15.66
N LEU A 43 46.48 -26.60 -15.20
CA LEU A 43 47.75 -26.31 -15.89
C LEU A 43 48.69 -27.52 -15.88
N VAL A 44 48.80 -28.24 -14.77
CA VAL A 44 49.58 -29.49 -14.67
C VAL A 44 49.04 -30.55 -15.61
N LYS A 45 47.71 -30.73 -15.66
CA LYS A 45 47.06 -31.64 -16.61
C LYS A 45 47.34 -31.25 -18.07
N ALA A 46 47.28 -29.96 -18.38
CA ALA A 46 47.62 -29.45 -19.71
C ALA A 46 49.09 -29.68 -20.09
N ALA A 47 50.01 -29.56 -19.13
CA ALA A 47 51.44 -29.82 -19.33
C ALA A 47 51.76 -31.29 -19.65
N GLY A 48 50.92 -32.23 -19.18
CA GLY A 48 51.04 -33.66 -19.49
C GLY A 48 50.61 -34.05 -20.91
N THR A 49 50.06 -33.11 -21.71
CA THR A 49 49.63 -33.38 -23.09
C THR A 49 50.70 -33.03 -24.12
N GLN A 50 50.70 -33.74 -25.25
CA GLN A 50 51.57 -33.40 -26.39
C GLN A 50 51.08 -32.12 -27.11
N GLY A 51 52.03 -31.30 -27.59
CA GLY A 51 51.75 -30.11 -28.39
C GLY A 51 52.70 -28.93 -28.11
N GLU A 52 52.69 -27.96 -29.03
CA GLU A 52 53.45 -26.71 -28.92
C GLU A 52 52.53 -25.53 -28.59
N LEU A 53 53.05 -24.59 -27.81
CA LEU A 53 52.40 -23.34 -27.42
C LEU A 53 53.20 -22.16 -27.99
N ASP A 54 52.55 -21.38 -28.85
CA ASP A 54 53.10 -20.12 -29.38
C ASP A 54 53.11 -18.99 -28.32
N ARG A 55 52.12 -18.98 -27.42
CA ARG A 55 51.95 -17.92 -26.41
C ARG A 55 51.58 -18.51 -25.03
N PRO A 56 52.58 -18.80 -24.17
CA PRO A 56 52.35 -19.53 -22.92
C PRO A 56 51.56 -18.73 -21.87
N TYR A 57 51.86 -17.44 -21.66
CA TYR A 57 51.12 -16.61 -20.69
C TYR A 57 49.64 -16.41 -21.05
N PRO A 58 49.27 -16.05 -22.30
CA PRO A 58 47.86 -16.01 -22.71
C PRO A 58 47.13 -17.34 -22.56
N PHE A 59 47.83 -18.46 -22.74
CA PHE A 59 47.27 -19.80 -22.50
C PHE A 59 47.00 -20.04 -21.01
N ILE A 60 47.96 -19.72 -20.13
CA ILE A 60 47.81 -19.81 -18.67
C ILE A 60 46.58 -19.01 -18.20
N TRP A 61 46.49 -17.75 -18.63
CA TRP A 61 45.37 -16.89 -18.27
C TRP A 61 44.04 -17.28 -18.92
N ARG A 62 44.05 -18.04 -20.02
CA ARG A 62 42.85 -18.63 -20.60
C ARG A 62 42.37 -19.82 -19.75
N VAL A 63 43.28 -20.68 -19.32
CA VAL A 63 42.97 -21.80 -18.40
C VAL A 63 42.44 -21.25 -17.07
N ALA A 64 43.10 -20.26 -16.48
CA ALA A 64 42.65 -19.61 -15.25
C ALA A 64 41.20 -19.08 -15.33
N ARG A 65 40.85 -18.43 -16.45
CA ARG A 65 39.50 -17.90 -16.66
C ARG A 65 38.45 -19.00 -16.88
N ASN A 66 38.80 -20.06 -17.60
CA ASN A 66 37.88 -21.18 -17.83
C ASN A 66 37.59 -21.94 -16.53
N VAL A 67 38.61 -22.21 -15.73
CA VAL A 67 38.46 -22.86 -14.42
C VAL A 67 37.63 -22.01 -13.48
N TYR A 68 37.87 -20.69 -13.44
CA TYR A 68 37.03 -19.76 -12.67
C TYR A 68 35.56 -19.78 -13.12
N ALA A 69 35.28 -19.80 -14.42
CA ALA A 69 33.92 -19.83 -14.94
C ALA A 69 33.16 -21.09 -14.48
N ASP A 70 33.84 -22.24 -14.41
CA ASP A 70 33.25 -23.48 -13.90
C ASP A 70 33.10 -23.46 -12.37
N PHE A 71 34.10 -22.93 -11.65
CA PHE A 71 34.04 -22.73 -10.20
C PHE A 71 32.88 -21.83 -9.78
N ALA A 72 32.71 -20.68 -10.44
CA ALA A 72 31.62 -19.73 -10.19
C ALA A 72 30.23 -20.33 -10.48
N ARG A 73 30.13 -21.15 -11.54
CA ARG A 73 28.89 -21.86 -11.90
C ARG A 73 28.50 -22.90 -10.85
N ASN A 74 29.46 -23.65 -10.33
CA ASN A 74 29.26 -24.62 -9.25
C ASN A 74 28.95 -23.92 -7.92
N ARG A 75 29.53 -22.74 -7.66
CA ARG A 75 29.19 -21.91 -6.51
C ARG A 75 27.75 -21.40 -6.56
N ARG A 76 27.28 -20.86 -7.70
CA ARG A 76 25.87 -20.45 -7.86
C ARG A 76 24.91 -21.61 -7.59
N ARG A 77 25.20 -22.81 -8.14
CA ARG A 77 24.42 -24.02 -7.85
C ARG A 77 24.40 -24.44 -6.38
N ARG A 78 25.51 -24.28 -5.65
CA ARG A 78 25.59 -24.56 -4.20
C ARG A 78 24.85 -23.51 -3.37
N SER A 79 24.94 -22.23 -3.77
CA SER A 79 24.27 -21.10 -3.13
C SER A 79 22.75 -21.18 -3.30
N GLU A 80 22.25 -21.55 -4.49
CA GLU A 80 20.82 -21.73 -4.76
C GLU A 80 20.20 -22.88 -3.93
N ALA A 81 21.00 -23.80 -3.38
CA ALA A 81 20.54 -24.89 -2.53
C ALA A 81 20.46 -24.54 -1.02
N PHE A 82 20.96 -23.37 -0.60
CA PHE A 82 21.12 -23.01 0.83
C PHE A 82 20.59 -21.62 1.23
N TYR A 83 19.82 -20.92 0.39
CA TYR A 83 19.28 -19.60 0.76
C TYR A 83 17.90 -19.68 1.43
N GLN A 84 17.88 -19.57 2.76
CA GLN A 84 16.75 -19.17 3.60
C GLN A 84 17.23 -18.12 4.61
N GLY A 85 17.49 -16.89 4.15
CA GLY A 85 17.92 -15.79 5.03
C GLY A 85 17.46 -14.44 4.52
N ASP A 86 16.98 -13.62 5.45
CA ASP A 86 16.49 -12.25 5.26
C ASP A 86 17.67 -11.29 4.98
N PRO A 87 17.65 -10.51 3.88
CA PRO A 87 18.72 -9.56 3.56
C PRO A 87 18.97 -8.49 4.64
N GLU A 88 17.99 -8.21 5.51
CA GLU A 88 18.12 -7.18 6.56
C GLU A 88 19.00 -7.61 7.75
N GLU A 89 19.19 -8.92 7.99
CA GLU A 89 20.03 -9.40 9.10
C GLU A 89 21.53 -9.49 8.75
N ILE A 90 21.89 -9.51 7.47
CA ILE A 90 23.26 -9.78 7.01
C ILE A 90 24.09 -8.50 6.85
N LEU A 91 23.43 -7.37 6.56
CA LEU A 91 24.10 -6.09 6.31
C LEU A 91 24.90 -5.53 7.52
N PRO A 92 24.51 -5.74 8.79
CA PRO A 92 25.28 -5.28 9.95
C PRO A 92 26.38 -6.24 10.43
N LEU A 93 26.41 -7.49 9.94
CA LEU A 93 27.33 -8.54 10.40
C LEU A 93 28.58 -8.71 9.52
N LEU A 94 28.69 -7.93 8.43
CA LEU A 94 29.89 -7.93 7.60
C LEU A 94 31.04 -7.22 8.36
N PRO A 95 32.13 -7.92 8.71
CA PRO A 95 33.29 -7.26 9.29
C PRO A 95 33.84 -6.27 8.26
N ALA A 96 34.14 -5.05 8.71
CA ALA A 96 34.93 -4.12 7.91
C ALA A 96 36.32 -4.76 7.66
N PRO A 97 36.75 -4.98 6.41
CA PRO A 97 38.11 -5.41 6.16
C PRO A 97 39.03 -4.21 6.42
N GLU A 98 39.78 -4.24 7.53
CA GLU A 98 40.75 -3.20 7.93
C GLU A 98 42.05 -3.20 7.08
N VAL A 99 41.98 -3.51 5.78
CA VAL A 99 43.10 -3.31 4.85
C VAL A 99 42.57 -2.77 3.53
N GLU A 100 42.37 -1.46 3.47
CA GLU A 100 41.87 -0.76 2.29
C GLU A 100 43.02 -0.42 1.33
N ASP A 101 43.34 -1.33 0.42
CA ASP A 101 44.16 -1.06 -0.76
C ASP A 101 43.40 -0.08 -1.69
N ASP A 102 44.09 0.92 -2.25
CA ASP A 102 43.49 1.91 -3.17
C ASP A 102 42.82 1.25 -4.38
N CYS A 103 43.32 0.06 -4.77
CA CYS A 103 42.71 -0.78 -5.80
C CYS A 103 41.30 -1.25 -5.41
N TRP A 104 41.07 -1.61 -4.14
CA TRP A 104 39.75 -2.04 -3.67
C TRP A 104 38.76 -0.88 -3.59
N LYS A 105 39.22 0.31 -3.19
CA LYS A 105 38.41 1.53 -3.21
C LYS A 105 37.92 1.87 -4.62
N LEU A 106 38.83 1.85 -5.59
CA LEU A 106 38.49 2.13 -6.99
C LEU A 106 37.54 1.07 -7.56
N LEU A 107 37.77 -0.22 -7.26
CA LEU A 107 36.91 -1.29 -7.72
C LEU A 107 35.50 -1.21 -7.10
N ASN A 108 35.40 -0.89 -5.81
CA ASN A 108 34.12 -0.63 -5.16
C ASN A 108 33.41 0.59 -5.76
N ALA A 109 34.13 1.67 -6.09
CA ALA A 109 33.56 2.83 -6.77
C ALA A 109 33.01 2.46 -8.16
N VAL A 110 33.73 1.64 -8.93
CA VAL A 110 33.28 1.13 -10.23
C VAL A 110 32.03 0.27 -10.09
N TYR A 111 31.98 -0.67 -9.14
CA TYR A 111 30.80 -1.52 -8.92
C TYR A 111 29.58 -0.70 -8.50
N ARG A 112 29.76 0.30 -7.63
CA ARG A 112 28.69 1.23 -7.26
C ARG A 112 28.15 1.94 -8.50
N ARG A 113 28.99 2.51 -9.36
CA ARG A 113 28.53 3.19 -10.59
C ARG A 113 27.86 2.25 -11.59
N ILE A 114 28.31 1.01 -11.69
CA ILE A 114 27.62 -0.01 -12.49
C ILE A 114 26.18 -0.22 -12.00
N ALA A 115 25.92 -0.14 -10.69
CA ALA A 115 24.57 -0.28 -10.13
C ALA A 115 23.62 0.89 -10.51
N PHE A 116 24.16 2.08 -10.78
CA PHE A 116 23.40 3.24 -11.28
C PHE A 116 23.07 3.16 -12.79
N LEU A 117 23.70 2.24 -13.54
CA LEU A 117 23.32 2.00 -14.94
C LEU A 117 21.94 1.32 -15.01
N THR A 118 21.19 1.59 -16.09
CA THR A 118 19.95 0.85 -16.38
C THR A 118 20.25 -0.61 -16.66
N LYS A 119 19.29 -1.51 -16.39
CA LYS A 119 19.43 -2.97 -16.51
C LYS A 119 20.16 -3.41 -17.77
N ALA A 120 19.75 -2.92 -18.94
CA ALA A 120 20.34 -3.31 -20.22
C ALA A 120 21.85 -3.01 -20.33
N TYR A 121 22.32 -1.89 -19.77
CA TYR A 121 23.74 -1.52 -19.76
C TYR A 121 24.49 -2.24 -18.64
N ARG A 122 23.87 -2.34 -17.46
CA ARG A 122 24.42 -3.03 -16.29
C ARG A 122 24.66 -4.51 -16.58
N GLU A 123 23.64 -5.22 -17.08
CA GLU A 123 23.74 -6.63 -17.47
C GLU A 123 24.78 -6.86 -18.56
N ALA A 124 24.84 -5.97 -19.57
CA ALA A 124 25.87 -6.09 -20.62
C ALA A 124 27.28 -5.97 -20.02
N MET A 125 27.50 -5.01 -19.11
CA MET A 125 28.79 -4.85 -18.41
C MET A 125 29.12 -6.06 -17.54
N ILE A 126 28.18 -6.54 -16.72
CA ILE A 126 28.37 -7.69 -15.84
C ILE A 126 28.66 -8.95 -16.67
N TRP A 127 27.80 -9.28 -17.63
CA TRP A 127 27.96 -10.50 -18.43
C TRP A 127 29.25 -10.50 -19.25
N PHE A 128 29.66 -9.35 -19.77
CA PHE A 128 30.89 -9.25 -20.56
C PHE A 128 32.16 -9.27 -19.69
N TYR A 129 32.20 -8.44 -18.64
CA TYR A 129 33.43 -8.22 -17.86
C TYR A 129 33.58 -9.14 -16.65
N LEU A 130 32.49 -9.55 -16.02
CA LEU A 130 32.50 -10.40 -14.83
C LEU A 130 32.25 -11.86 -15.17
N ASP A 131 31.24 -12.13 -16.03
CA ASP A 131 30.89 -13.51 -16.41
C ASP A 131 31.60 -14.00 -17.69
N GLY A 132 32.32 -13.11 -18.42
CA GLY A 132 33.14 -13.47 -19.58
C GLY A 132 32.38 -13.87 -20.86
N MET A 133 31.09 -13.51 -20.97
CA MET A 133 30.27 -13.82 -22.14
C MET A 133 30.68 -13.00 -23.37
N SER A 134 30.55 -13.61 -24.56
CA SER A 134 30.76 -12.91 -25.83
C SER A 134 29.62 -11.94 -26.16
N THR A 135 29.89 -10.96 -27.03
CA THR A 135 28.86 -10.01 -27.50
C THR A 135 27.70 -10.70 -28.20
N ALA A 136 27.95 -11.85 -28.85
CA ALA A 136 26.95 -12.68 -29.51
C ALA A 136 25.99 -13.34 -28.50
N GLU A 137 26.53 -13.89 -27.41
CA GLU A 137 25.71 -14.53 -26.37
C GLU A 137 24.87 -13.51 -25.59
N ILE A 138 25.44 -12.33 -25.32
CA ILE A 138 24.73 -11.22 -24.68
C ILE A 138 23.62 -10.69 -25.61
N ALA A 139 23.91 -10.52 -26.89
CA ALA A 139 22.93 -10.10 -27.90
C ALA A 139 21.72 -11.03 -27.93
N LYS A 140 21.98 -12.35 -27.91
CA LYS A 140 20.93 -13.38 -27.82
C LYS A 140 20.12 -13.27 -26.52
N ARG A 141 20.77 -13.08 -25.37
CA ARG A 141 20.08 -12.94 -24.07
C ARG A 141 19.24 -11.67 -23.95
N GLN A 142 19.73 -10.55 -24.48
CA GLN A 142 19.02 -9.25 -24.42
C GLN A 142 18.03 -9.04 -25.58
N ASN A 143 17.88 -10.03 -26.47
CA ASN A 143 17.12 -9.91 -27.72
C ASN A 143 17.49 -8.63 -28.51
N ALA A 144 18.80 -8.40 -28.69
CA ALA A 144 19.37 -7.22 -29.32
C ALA A 144 20.42 -7.62 -30.37
N SER A 145 20.86 -6.68 -31.21
CA SER A 145 21.97 -6.93 -32.14
C SER A 145 23.33 -6.88 -31.41
N GLU A 146 24.33 -7.62 -31.92
CA GLU A 146 25.70 -7.52 -31.41
C GLU A 146 26.26 -6.09 -31.46
N THR A 147 25.89 -5.33 -32.50
CA THR A 147 26.26 -3.91 -32.65
C THR A 147 25.69 -3.07 -31.50
N THR A 148 24.42 -3.30 -31.15
CA THR A 148 23.76 -2.64 -30.02
C THR A 148 24.46 -2.98 -28.70
N VAL A 149 24.86 -4.24 -28.50
CA VAL A 149 25.61 -4.66 -27.29
C VAL A 149 26.97 -3.96 -27.23
N ARG A 150 27.72 -3.89 -28.34
CA ARG A 150 29.00 -3.16 -28.40
C ARG A 150 28.83 -1.68 -28.08
N GLN A 151 27.79 -1.04 -28.59
CA GLN A 151 27.45 0.36 -28.29
C GLN A 151 27.09 0.53 -26.81
N ARG A 152 26.25 -0.35 -26.23
CA ARG A 152 25.91 -0.34 -24.80
C ARG A 152 27.16 -0.43 -23.94
N LEU A 153 28.05 -1.39 -24.23
CA LEU A 153 29.32 -1.54 -23.52
C LEU A 153 30.21 -0.30 -23.64
N PHE A 154 30.29 0.32 -24.82
CA PHE A 154 31.07 1.53 -25.03
C PHE A 154 30.53 2.72 -24.23
N SER A 155 29.23 2.98 -24.33
CA SER A 155 28.58 4.07 -23.61
C SER A 155 28.61 3.87 -22.10
N ALA A 156 28.38 2.63 -21.62
CA ALA A 156 28.48 2.28 -20.20
C ALA A 156 29.88 2.54 -19.65
N ARG A 157 30.94 2.10 -20.36
CA ARG A 157 32.33 2.37 -19.97
C ARG A 157 32.62 3.87 -19.86
N LYS A 158 32.19 4.65 -20.85
CA LYS A 158 32.41 6.10 -20.85
C LYS A 158 31.70 6.76 -19.67
N LYS A 159 30.45 6.37 -19.41
CA LYS A 159 29.65 6.89 -18.29
C LYS A 159 30.29 6.56 -16.94
N VAL A 160 30.56 5.28 -16.68
CA VAL A 160 31.18 4.82 -15.42
C VAL A 160 32.53 5.48 -15.21
N ARG A 161 33.39 5.60 -16.24
CA ARG A 161 34.68 6.25 -16.11
C ARG A 161 34.55 7.71 -15.70
N ASN A 162 33.76 8.49 -16.42
CA ASN A 162 33.55 9.90 -16.11
C ASN A 162 33.00 10.09 -14.68
N GLU A 163 32.04 9.25 -14.31
CA GLU A 163 31.38 9.30 -13.00
C GLU A 163 32.26 8.85 -11.82
N VAL A 164 33.29 8.04 -12.07
CA VAL A 164 34.32 7.67 -11.07
C VAL A 164 35.41 8.75 -11.00
N GLU A 165 35.76 9.38 -12.13
CA GLU A 165 36.75 10.46 -12.20
C GLU A 165 36.25 11.77 -11.55
N GLU A 166 34.94 12.07 -11.60
CA GLU A 166 34.32 13.27 -11.01
C GLU A 166 34.05 13.19 -9.50
N MET A 167 34.62 12.22 -8.77
CA MET A 167 34.37 12.03 -7.33
C MET A 167 34.84 13.23 -6.47
N ASN A 168 33.91 14.16 -6.19
CA ASN A 168 33.93 15.08 -5.05
C ASN A 168 32.75 14.75 -4.14
N GLU A 169 33.03 14.28 -2.92
CA GLU A 169 32.27 14.32 -1.65
C GLU A 169 30.77 13.91 -1.56
N THR A 170 29.98 13.89 -2.63
CA THR A 170 28.50 13.70 -2.54
C THR A 170 28.10 12.25 -2.25
N ALA A 171 28.90 11.27 -2.68
CA ALA A 171 28.53 9.84 -2.69
C ALA A 171 28.68 9.10 -1.34
N ASN A 172 29.17 9.77 -0.29
CA ASN A 172 29.30 9.20 1.06
C ASN A 172 28.28 9.79 2.05
N LYS A 173 27.34 10.63 1.59
CA LYS A 173 26.23 11.06 2.45
C LYS A 173 25.20 9.92 2.57
N PRO A 174 24.73 9.60 3.77
CA PRO A 174 23.61 8.68 3.93
C PRO A 174 22.41 9.21 3.14
N VAL A 175 21.79 8.38 2.31
CA VAL A 175 20.51 8.70 1.69
C VAL A 175 19.46 8.65 2.80
N ALA A 176 19.08 9.83 3.30
CA ALA A 176 17.95 9.97 4.20
C ALA A 176 16.72 10.32 3.36
N LEU A 177 15.76 9.40 3.31
CA LEU A 177 14.44 9.66 2.75
C LEU A 177 13.60 10.38 3.81
N ASP A 178 12.89 11.43 3.42
CA ASP A 178 11.92 12.08 4.29
C ASP A 178 10.82 11.09 4.69
N ASN A 179 10.14 11.30 5.81
CA ASN A 179 8.99 10.45 6.11
C ASN A 179 7.79 10.90 5.27
N ILE A 180 7.32 10.05 4.37
CA ILE A 180 6.05 10.23 3.65
C ILE A 180 5.03 9.26 4.23
N GLU A 181 3.92 9.79 4.69
CA GLU A 181 2.76 9.00 5.13
C GLU A 181 1.56 9.31 4.23
N PHE A 182 0.73 8.29 4.02
CA PHE A 182 -0.49 8.40 3.21
C PHE A 182 -1.69 7.94 4.04
N TYR A 183 -2.81 8.65 3.93
CA TYR A 183 -4.10 8.18 4.41
C TYR A 183 -4.84 7.54 3.25
N MET A 184 -5.30 6.31 3.46
CA MET A 184 -5.75 5.42 2.41
C MET A 184 -7.12 4.83 2.74
N TRP A 185 -7.93 4.72 1.69
CA TRP A 185 -9.19 3.99 1.69
C TRP A 185 -9.20 3.01 0.53
N GLY A 186 -10.09 2.02 0.61
CA GLY A 186 -10.28 1.10 -0.49
C GLY A 186 -11.69 0.52 -0.54
N THR A 187 -12.02 -0.07 -1.68
CA THR A 187 -13.33 -0.64 -1.97
C THR A 187 -13.17 -1.92 -2.78
N GLY A 188 -14.02 -2.92 -2.52
CA GLY A 188 -13.93 -4.26 -3.10
C GLY A 188 -13.39 -5.27 -2.10
N ASN A 189 -12.80 -6.37 -2.59
CA ASN A 189 -12.27 -7.45 -1.77
C ASN A 189 -10.74 -7.32 -1.59
N PRO A 190 -10.24 -6.90 -0.42
CA PRO A 190 -8.81 -6.71 -0.20
C PRO A 190 -8.01 -8.02 -0.09
N ILE A 191 -8.64 -9.17 0.19
CA ILE A 191 -7.94 -10.41 0.50
C ILE A 191 -7.14 -10.88 -0.72
N GLY A 192 -5.81 -10.88 -0.60
CA GLY A 192 -4.88 -11.22 -1.69
C GLY A 192 -4.78 -10.17 -2.80
N ASN A 193 -5.50 -9.06 -2.69
CA ASN A 193 -5.68 -8.05 -3.72
C ASN A 193 -5.27 -6.64 -3.26
N ASN A 194 -4.81 -6.50 -2.01
CA ASN A 194 -4.44 -5.21 -1.46
C ASN A 194 -3.06 -4.78 -1.95
N ALA A 195 -3.02 -4.02 -3.06
CA ALA A 195 -1.78 -3.48 -3.62
C ALA A 195 -1.00 -2.58 -2.64
N TRP A 196 -1.61 -2.12 -1.55
CA TRP A 196 -0.91 -1.33 -0.53
C TRP A 196 0.12 -2.12 0.26
N GLU A 197 -0.06 -3.44 0.41
CA GLU A 197 0.85 -4.29 1.17
C GLU A 197 2.28 -4.30 0.60
N THR A 198 2.43 -3.90 -0.66
CA THR A 198 3.73 -3.74 -1.31
C THR A 198 4.39 -2.37 -1.08
N CYS A 199 3.73 -1.43 -0.40
CA CYS A 199 4.18 -0.05 -0.20
C CYS A 199 4.31 0.33 1.28
N THR A 200 4.93 -0.56 2.06
CA THR A 200 5.12 -0.36 3.50
C THR A 200 6.39 0.44 3.82
N ARG A 201 7.38 0.44 2.92
CA ARG A 201 8.70 1.07 3.12
C ARG A 201 8.73 2.50 2.56
N GLN A 202 9.57 3.37 3.15
CA GLN A 202 9.74 4.75 2.65
C GLN A 202 10.19 4.80 1.20
N PHE A 203 11.06 3.88 0.79
CA PHE A 203 11.53 3.83 -0.59
C PHE A 203 10.37 3.65 -1.59
N SER A 204 9.50 2.66 -1.35
CA SER A 204 8.29 2.40 -2.12
C SER A 204 7.39 3.64 -2.19
N ARG A 205 7.20 4.31 -1.05
CA ARG A 205 6.36 5.52 -0.92
C ARG A 205 6.90 6.70 -1.73
N HIS A 206 8.23 6.89 -1.78
CA HIS A 206 8.85 7.93 -2.61
C HIS A 206 8.69 7.64 -4.10
N ILE A 207 8.87 6.39 -4.51
CA ILE A 207 8.65 5.99 -5.90
C ILE A 207 7.20 6.26 -6.32
N VAL A 208 6.22 5.85 -5.49
CA VAL A 208 4.80 6.12 -5.72
C VAL A 208 4.53 7.62 -5.81
N TRP A 209 5.11 8.42 -4.90
CA TRP A 209 4.96 9.88 -4.89
C TRP A 209 5.50 10.55 -6.16
N LEU A 210 6.69 10.15 -6.63
CA LEU A 210 7.30 10.70 -7.84
C LEU A 210 6.49 10.40 -9.11
N CYS A 211 5.82 9.25 -9.15
CA CYS A 211 4.97 8.82 -10.26
C CYS A 211 3.58 9.47 -10.28
N ARG A 212 3.19 10.24 -9.24
CA ARG A 212 1.86 10.82 -9.08
C ARG A 212 1.45 11.77 -10.20
N LYS A 213 2.31 12.73 -10.55
CA LYS A 213 1.98 13.78 -11.55
C LYS A 213 2.18 13.33 -12.98
N LYS A 214 3.22 12.54 -13.24
CA LYS A 214 3.59 12.11 -14.59
C LYS A 214 4.30 10.76 -14.57
N PRO A 215 4.20 9.98 -15.65
CA PRO A 215 4.93 8.73 -15.77
C PRO A 215 6.45 8.95 -15.69
N GLN A 216 7.15 8.08 -14.97
CA GLN A 216 8.61 8.14 -14.82
C GLN A 216 9.30 6.80 -15.14
N SER A 217 10.52 6.88 -15.66
CA SER A 217 11.40 5.73 -15.86
C SER A 217 12.23 5.43 -14.62
N ALA A 218 12.74 4.20 -14.50
CA ALA A 218 13.60 3.80 -13.40
C ALA A 218 14.83 4.73 -13.24
N SER A 219 15.44 5.16 -14.36
CA SER A 219 16.57 6.09 -14.34
C SER A 219 16.21 7.51 -13.88
N GLU A 220 15.01 8.00 -14.21
CA GLU A 220 14.54 9.32 -13.76
C GLU A 220 14.31 9.30 -12.24
N ILE A 221 13.72 8.22 -11.73
CA ILE A 221 13.44 8.05 -10.29
C ILE A 221 14.75 7.86 -9.51
N ALA A 222 15.66 7.01 -10.00
CA ALA A 222 16.98 6.79 -9.41
C ALA A 222 17.78 8.09 -9.26
N ALA A 223 17.74 8.95 -10.29
CA ALA A 223 18.40 10.25 -10.25
C ALA A 223 17.78 11.23 -9.24
N GLN A 224 16.45 11.18 -9.05
CA GLN A 224 15.75 12.06 -8.09
C GLN A 224 15.93 11.62 -6.64
N LEU A 225 16.05 10.31 -6.40
CA LEU A 225 16.26 9.74 -5.06
C LEU A 225 17.73 9.54 -4.70
N ASP A 226 18.64 9.80 -5.64
CA ASP A 226 20.09 9.55 -5.53
C ASP A 226 20.43 8.11 -5.09
N VAL A 227 19.73 7.14 -5.68
CA VAL A 227 19.93 5.71 -5.42
C VAL A 227 20.32 4.94 -6.68
N PRO A 228 20.99 3.78 -6.56
CA PRO A 228 21.23 2.90 -7.70
C PRO A 228 19.94 2.51 -8.43
N THR A 229 19.97 2.60 -9.76
CA THR A 229 18.86 2.22 -10.65
C THR A 229 18.42 0.76 -10.45
N LEU A 230 19.31 -0.14 -10.02
CA LEU A 230 18.97 -1.54 -9.70
C LEU A 230 17.84 -1.63 -8.66
N TYR A 231 17.95 -0.90 -7.55
CA TYR A 231 16.96 -0.97 -6.47
C TYR A 231 15.62 -0.40 -6.92
N VAL A 232 15.65 0.65 -7.72
CA VAL A 232 14.42 1.22 -8.31
C VAL A 232 13.75 0.23 -9.25
N GLU A 233 14.51 -0.49 -10.08
CA GLU A 233 13.95 -1.49 -11.02
C GLU A 233 13.26 -2.65 -10.30
N GLU A 234 13.86 -3.16 -9.21
CA GLU A 234 13.25 -4.21 -8.38
C GLU A 234 11.98 -3.72 -7.68
N GLU A 235 12.02 -2.53 -7.09
CA GLU A 235 10.88 -1.96 -6.38
C GLU A 235 9.72 -1.62 -7.34
N LEU A 236 10.02 -1.11 -8.54
CA LEU A 236 9.01 -0.87 -9.58
C LEU A 236 8.31 -2.16 -10.03
N GLU A 237 9.02 -3.29 -10.06
CA GLU A 237 8.44 -4.59 -10.39
C GLU A 237 7.44 -5.03 -9.32
N ILE A 238 7.81 -4.90 -8.05
CA ILE A 238 6.94 -5.19 -6.89
C ILE A 238 5.70 -4.29 -6.91
N LEU A 239 5.89 -2.97 -7.06
CA LEU A 239 4.81 -1.97 -7.08
C LEU A 239 3.89 -2.08 -8.29
N THR A 240 4.34 -2.69 -9.39
CA THR A 240 3.51 -2.92 -10.58
C THR A 240 2.71 -4.20 -10.50
N ARG A 241 3.30 -5.27 -9.95
CA ARG A 241 2.65 -6.58 -9.83
C ARG A 241 1.65 -6.64 -8.68
N GLY A 242 1.88 -5.87 -7.61
CA GLY A 242 1.08 -5.98 -6.40
C GLY A 242 1.16 -7.38 -5.77
N GLN A 243 0.24 -7.66 -4.85
CA GLN A 243 0.23 -8.93 -4.11
C GLN A 243 -0.20 -10.13 -4.95
N ASN A 244 -1.19 -9.97 -5.82
CA ASN A 244 -1.72 -11.04 -6.67
C ASN A 244 -0.92 -11.25 -7.98
N GLY A 245 0.02 -10.37 -8.29
CA GLY A 245 0.80 -10.42 -9.53
C GLY A 245 0.09 -9.82 -10.76
N GLU A 246 -1.17 -9.40 -10.63
CA GLU A 246 -2.00 -8.91 -11.74
C GLU A 246 -2.02 -7.38 -11.84
N TYR A 247 -2.10 -6.69 -10.70
CA TYR A 247 -2.08 -5.22 -10.65
C TYR A 247 -1.48 -4.70 -9.35
N GLY A 248 -0.86 -3.53 -9.42
CA GLY A 248 -0.26 -2.85 -8.28
C GLY A 248 -0.59 -1.37 -8.21
N LEU A 249 0.17 -0.64 -7.40
CA LEU A 249 0.06 0.81 -7.24
C LEU A 249 0.60 1.59 -8.45
N LEU A 250 1.45 0.94 -9.25
CA LEU A 250 1.96 1.46 -10.51
C LEU A 250 1.50 0.59 -11.68
N ARG A 251 1.41 1.20 -12.86
CA ARG A 251 1.21 0.51 -14.13
C ARG A 251 2.37 0.80 -15.06
N ARG A 252 2.85 -0.22 -15.76
CA ARG A 252 3.88 -0.06 -16.79
C ARG A 252 3.25 0.42 -18.09
N MET A 253 3.88 1.40 -18.74
CA MET A 253 3.48 1.97 -20.01
C MET A 253 4.33 1.39 -21.16
N ASP A 254 3.82 1.48 -22.40
CA ASP A 254 4.49 0.96 -23.60
C ASP A 254 5.87 1.58 -23.85
N ASN A 255 6.05 2.83 -23.44
CA ASN A 255 7.31 3.56 -23.55
C ASN A 255 8.35 3.19 -22.46
N GLY A 256 8.05 2.19 -21.62
CA GLY A 256 8.93 1.74 -20.53
C GLY A 256 8.91 2.62 -19.27
N LYS A 257 8.03 3.62 -19.21
CA LYS A 257 7.77 4.40 -18.00
C LYS A 257 6.70 3.75 -17.13
N PHE A 258 6.61 4.21 -15.90
CA PHE A 258 5.66 3.73 -14.89
C PHE A 258 4.79 4.91 -14.47
N ALA A 259 3.48 4.68 -14.45
CA ALA A 259 2.49 5.68 -14.06
C ALA A 259 1.74 5.19 -12.82
N LEU A 260 1.25 6.14 -12.02
CA LEU A 260 0.37 5.82 -10.89
C LEU A 260 -0.89 5.08 -11.38
N ASN A 261 -1.35 4.09 -10.61
CA ASN A 261 -2.50 3.24 -10.95
C ASN A 261 -3.71 3.46 -10.03
N PHE A 262 -3.75 4.57 -9.29
CA PHE A 262 -4.82 4.91 -8.36
C PHE A 262 -4.86 6.42 -8.09
N ILE A 263 -5.96 6.93 -7.53
CA ILE A 263 -6.06 8.34 -7.15
C ILE A 263 -5.20 8.62 -5.91
N LEU A 264 -4.23 9.52 -6.06
CA LEU A 264 -3.39 10.03 -4.97
C LEU A 264 -3.34 11.55 -5.00
N PHE A 265 -3.90 12.20 -3.98
CA PHE A 265 -3.85 13.66 -3.83
C PHE A 265 -2.67 14.11 -2.96
N ASP A 266 -2.11 15.27 -3.33
CA ASP A 266 -1.25 16.04 -2.42
C ASP A 266 -2.10 16.89 -1.48
N ARG A 267 -1.43 17.57 -0.54
CA ARG A 267 -2.12 18.37 0.49
C ARG A 267 -2.95 19.49 -0.11
N GLU A 268 -2.41 20.21 -1.09
CA GLU A 268 -3.09 21.36 -1.71
C GLU A 268 -4.34 20.91 -2.48
N THR A 269 -4.24 19.82 -3.24
CA THR A 269 -5.38 19.26 -3.97
C THR A 269 -6.44 18.73 -3.00
N THR A 270 -6.05 18.05 -1.92
CA THR A 270 -6.98 17.60 -0.87
C THR A 270 -7.71 18.77 -0.22
N GLU A 271 -6.99 19.82 0.19
CA GLU A 271 -7.58 21.01 0.82
C GLU A 271 -8.56 21.73 -0.12
N LYS A 272 -8.20 21.89 -1.40
CA LYS A 272 -9.10 22.48 -2.41
C LYS A 272 -10.35 21.62 -2.62
N ALA A 273 -10.18 20.30 -2.80
CA ALA A 273 -11.27 19.40 -3.09
C ALA A 273 -12.27 19.32 -1.93
N GLN A 274 -11.76 19.19 -0.70
CA GLN A 274 -12.55 19.21 0.53
C GLN A 274 -13.19 20.58 0.77
N GLY A 275 -12.46 21.66 0.50
CA GLY A 275 -12.97 23.03 0.60
C GLY A 275 -14.19 23.29 -0.28
N ILE A 276 -14.28 22.67 -1.46
CA ILE A 276 -15.46 22.80 -2.34
C ILE A 276 -16.72 22.26 -1.67
N TYR A 277 -16.65 21.11 -0.98
CA TYR A 277 -17.78 20.60 -0.19
C TYR A 277 -18.10 21.55 0.97
N MET A 278 -17.07 21.99 1.71
CA MET A 278 -17.25 22.80 2.92
C MET A 278 -17.80 24.20 2.64
N GLU A 279 -17.49 24.80 1.48
CA GLU A 279 -18.03 26.10 1.06
C GLU A 279 -19.57 26.09 0.96
N HIS A 280 -20.14 24.95 0.59
CA HIS A 280 -21.59 24.77 0.43
C HIS A 280 -22.28 24.13 1.64
N LEU A 281 -21.52 23.77 2.68
CA LEU A 281 -22.05 23.16 3.89
C LEU A 281 -23.16 24.00 4.55
N PRO A 282 -23.10 25.34 4.66
CA PRO A 282 -24.19 26.11 5.28
C PRO A 282 -25.54 25.91 4.59
N ALA A 283 -25.58 25.93 3.25
CA ALA A 283 -26.82 25.74 2.49
C ALA A 283 -27.37 24.31 2.66
N VAL A 284 -26.50 23.30 2.59
CA VAL A 284 -26.86 21.90 2.84
C VAL A 284 -27.41 21.71 4.25
N SER A 285 -26.80 22.38 5.22
CA SER A 285 -27.16 22.31 6.63
C SER A 285 -28.50 22.97 6.93
N ASP A 286 -28.79 24.11 6.31
CA ASP A 286 -30.11 24.77 6.42
C ASP A 286 -31.23 23.92 5.82
N ILE A 287 -30.98 23.29 4.66
CA ILE A 287 -31.91 22.34 4.03
C ILE A 287 -32.15 21.15 4.95
N LEU A 288 -31.08 20.58 5.52
CA LEU A 288 -31.16 19.47 6.45
C LEU A 288 -31.98 19.84 7.70
N ALA A 289 -31.71 20.97 8.33
CA ALA A 289 -32.45 21.41 9.52
C ALA A 289 -33.95 21.57 9.23
N ALA A 290 -34.30 22.20 8.11
CA ALA A 290 -35.69 22.35 7.70
C ALA A 290 -36.36 21.00 7.40
N PHE A 291 -35.62 20.09 6.74
CA PHE A 291 -36.11 18.74 6.43
C PHE A 291 -36.38 17.93 7.70
N LEU A 292 -35.45 17.95 8.67
CA LEU A 292 -35.60 17.22 9.92
C LEU A 292 -36.78 17.75 10.74
N GLU A 293 -36.96 19.07 10.80
CA GLU A 293 -38.10 19.67 11.49
C GLU A 293 -39.43 19.30 10.84
N ALA A 294 -39.51 19.38 9.50
CA ALA A 294 -40.73 19.05 8.75
C ALA A 294 -41.13 17.57 8.87
N ASN A 295 -40.17 16.66 9.05
CA ASN A 295 -40.39 15.22 9.12
C ASN A 295 -40.26 14.66 10.55
N ARG A 296 -40.14 15.52 11.56
CA ARG A 296 -39.92 15.16 12.97
C ARG A 296 -40.91 14.10 13.48
N GLU A 297 -42.20 14.32 13.24
CA GLU A 297 -43.25 13.41 13.69
C GLU A 297 -43.22 12.07 12.96
N GLU A 298 -42.80 12.06 11.69
CA GLU A 298 -42.71 10.82 10.91
C GLU A 298 -41.53 9.94 11.40
N TYR A 299 -40.39 10.55 11.74
CA TYR A 299 -39.28 9.84 12.39
C TYR A 299 -39.72 9.20 13.71
N LEU A 300 -40.44 9.95 14.56
CA LEU A 300 -40.92 9.46 15.85
C LEU A 300 -42.03 8.39 15.71
N ALA A 301 -42.79 8.41 14.60
CA ALA A 301 -43.87 7.47 14.33
C ALA A 301 -43.41 6.13 13.72
N PHE A 302 -42.13 5.99 13.35
CA PHE A 302 -41.59 4.72 12.87
C PHE A 302 -41.79 3.61 13.91
N PRO A 303 -42.12 2.35 13.51
CA PRO A 303 -42.50 1.28 14.42
C PRO A 303 -41.32 0.67 15.18
N TYR A 304 -40.68 1.46 16.05
CA TYR A 304 -39.65 0.99 16.96
C TYR A 304 -40.25 0.06 18.04
N LEU A 305 -39.49 -0.96 18.42
CA LEU A 305 -39.85 -1.88 19.50
C LEU A 305 -39.48 -1.33 20.89
N ASN A 306 -38.73 -0.23 20.94
CA ASN A 306 -38.29 0.41 22.17
C ASN A 306 -39.46 0.89 23.02
N ARG A 307 -39.26 0.86 24.34
CA ARG A 307 -40.20 1.41 25.31
C ARG A 307 -40.26 2.95 25.28
N LYS A 308 -39.13 3.60 25.00
CA LYS A 308 -38.95 5.06 24.87
C LYS A 308 -38.02 5.31 23.69
N VAL A 309 -38.36 6.30 22.87
CA VAL A 309 -37.55 6.77 21.74
C VAL A 309 -37.56 8.28 21.76
N ASP A 310 -36.44 8.88 21.39
CA ASP A 310 -36.29 10.30 21.16
C ASP A 310 -35.58 10.56 19.83
N LEU A 311 -35.67 11.79 19.35
CA LEU A 311 -35.15 12.17 18.06
C LEU A 311 -33.60 12.12 18.01
N ASN A 312 -32.91 12.42 19.10
CA ASN A 312 -31.45 12.38 19.15
C ASN A 312 -30.94 10.96 18.85
N LEU A 313 -31.52 9.96 19.51
CA LEU A 313 -31.17 8.56 19.28
C LEU A 313 -31.45 8.12 17.82
N ILE A 314 -32.58 8.56 17.25
CA ILE A 314 -32.92 8.26 15.85
C ILE A 314 -31.89 8.91 14.91
N LEU A 315 -31.60 10.19 15.07
CA LEU A 315 -30.77 10.95 14.13
C LEU A 315 -29.32 10.48 14.09
N TRP A 316 -28.77 9.98 15.20
CA TRP A 316 -27.44 9.38 15.19
C TRP A 316 -27.35 8.20 14.22
N GLN A 317 -28.35 7.34 14.16
CA GLN A 317 -28.42 6.25 13.18
C GLN A 317 -28.50 6.79 11.73
N GLN A 318 -29.11 7.95 11.51
CA GLN A 318 -29.33 8.51 10.17
C GLN A 318 -28.12 9.28 9.62
N ILE A 319 -27.11 9.59 10.43
CA ILE A 319 -26.04 10.55 10.08
C ILE A 319 -25.23 10.13 8.86
N HIS A 320 -24.90 8.84 8.75
CA HIS A 320 -24.20 8.28 7.59
C HIS A 320 -25.05 8.44 6.34
N THR A 321 -26.33 8.03 6.40
CA THR A 321 -27.25 8.17 5.27
C THR A 321 -27.44 9.62 4.86
N ILE A 322 -27.51 10.57 5.79
CA ILE A 322 -27.61 12.00 5.46
C ILE A 322 -26.39 12.44 4.64
N ALA A 323 -25.17 12.12 5.10
CA ALA A 323 -23.94 12.49 4.42
C ALA A 323 -23.81 11.79 3.06
N ASP A 324 -24.06 10.47 3.02
CA ASP A 324 -24.02 9.66 1.82
C ASP A 324 -25.04 10.15 0.79
N THR A 325 -26.24 10.55 1.21
CA THR A 325 -27.26 11.07 0.28
C THR A 325 -26.80 12.34 -0.44
N PHE A 326 -26.07 13.23 0.24
CA PHE A 326 -25.51 14.41 -0.40
C PHE A 326 -24.35 14.06 -1.35
N ASP A 327 -23.41 13.21 -0.91
CA ASP A 327 -22.29 12.74 -1.73
C ASP A 327 -22.79 11.99 -2.98
N ASP A 328 -23.75 11.07 -2.83
CA ASP A 328 -24.38 10.33 -3.92
C ASP A 328 -25.09 11.25 -4.92
N THR A 329 -25.72 12.33 -4.44
CA THR A 329 -26.34 13.33 -5.32
C THR A 329 -25.27 14.06 -6.14
N VAL A 330 -24.13 14.43 -5.52
CA VAL A 330 -22.98 15.01 -6.24
C VAL A 330 -22.39 14.01 -7.23
N GLU A 331 -22.16 12.76 -6.83
CA GLU A 331 -21.63 11.70 -7.70
C GLU A 331 -22.55 11.48 -8.90
N ARG A 332 -23.87 11.40 -8.69
CA ARG A 332 -24.85 11.24 -9.77
C ARG A 332 -24.74 12.38 -10.78
N ILE A 333 -24.74 13.63 -10.32
CA ILE A 333 -24.63 14.80 -11.21
C ILE A 333 -23.28 14.79 -11.96
N LEU A 334 -22.18 14.48 -11.27
CA LEU A 334 -20.86 14.30 -11.89
C LEU A 334 -20.90 13.24 -13.00
N SER A 335 -21.55 12.12 -12.76
CA SER A 335 -21.67 11.02 -13.73
C SER A 335 -22.58 11.36 -14.91
N GLU A 336 -23.67 12.09 -14.69
CA GLU A 336 -24.67 12.42 -15.72
C GLU A 336 -24.24 13.60 -16.59
N GLU A 337 -23.73 14.67 -15.98
CA GLU A 337 -23.46 15.96 -16.65
C GLU A 337 -22.00 16.14 -17.07
N TYR A 338 -21.03 15.64 -16.29
CA TYR A 338 -19.62 16.01 -16.45
C TYR A 338 -18.69 14.89 -16.93
N PHE A 339 -18.95 13.65 -16.51
CA PHE A 339 -18.16 12.46 -16.85
C PHE A 339 -19.03 11.31 -17.40
N PRO A 340 -19.90 11.56 -18.39
CA PRO A 340 -20.77 10.53 -18.93
C PRO A 340 -19.94 9.41 -19.57
N GLN A 341 -20.40 8.17 -19.42
CA GLN A 341 -19.81 6.97 -20.02
C GLN A 341 -18.40 6.60 -19.52
N MET A 342 -17.85 7.30 -18.51
CA MET A 342 -16.60 6.89 -17.85
C MET A 342 -16.85 5.70 -16.91
N LYS A 343 -16.34 4.54 -17.28
CA LYS A 343 -16.40 3.32 -16.47
C LYS A 343 -15.21 3.24 -15.53
N ALA A 344 -15.49 2.91 -14.27
CA ALA A 344 -14.45 2.59 -13.31
C ALA A 344 -13.62 1.37 -13.80
N PRO A 345 -12.33 1.28 -13.44
CA PRO A 345 -11.51 0.13 -13.75
C PRO A 345 -12.07 -1.12 -13.06
N GLU A 346 -12.11 -2.22 -13.81
CA GLU A 346 -12.54 -3.51 -13.31
C GLU A 346 -11.36 -4.20 -12.60
N ARG A 347 -11.37 -4.13 -11.26
CA ARG A 347 -10.39 -4.84 -10.41
C ARG A 347 -11.02 -5.29 -9.09
N PRO A 348 -10.54 -6.39 -8.49
CA PRO A 348 -11.09 -6.92 -7.25
C PRO A 348 -11.06 -5.94 -6.07
N TYR A 349 -10.04 -5.08 -6.00
CA TYR A 349 -9.88 -4.07 -4.96
C TYR A 349 -9.31 -2.79 -5.55
N SER A 350 -9.94 -1.66 -5.24
CA SER A 350 -9.46 -0.33 -5.61
C SER A 350 -9.03 0.43 -4.39
N ILE A 351 -7.94 1.17 -4.53
CA ILE A 351 -7.36 2.00 -3.48
C ILE A 351 -7.42 3.46 -3.93
N TYR A 352 -7.55 4.37 -2.98
CA TYR A 352 -7.43 5.80 -3.20
C TYR A 352 -6.91 6.46 -1.92
N ALA A 353 -6.10 7.49 -2.07
CA ALA A 353 -5.38 8.05 -0.94
C ALA A 353 -5.08 9.55 -1.10
N HIS A 354 -4.67 10.17 0.00
CA HIS A 354 -3.98 11.44 -0.01
C HIS A 354 -2.76 11.41 0.92
N ILE A 355 -1.81 12.31 0.71
CA ILE A 355 -0.69 12.47 1.66
C ILE A 355 -1.22 12.90 3.03
N ALA A 356 -0.64 12.35 4.10
CA ALA A 356 -1.04 12.67 5.46
C ALA A 356 -0.96 14.19 5.71
N ASN A 357 -2.06 14.73 6.21
CA ASN A 357 -2.23 16.16 6.54
C ASN A 357 -2.50 16.37 8.04
N GLY A 358 -2.34 15.32 8.86
CA GLY A 358 -2.61 15.37 10.30
C GLY A 358 -4.09 15.26 10.68
N LYS A 359 -5.01 15.25 9.71
CA LYS A 359 -6.45 15.06 9.95
C LYS A 359 -6.91 13.75 9.30
N MET A 360 -7.24 12.77 10.13
CA MET A 360 -7.76 11.47 9.69
C MET A 360 -9.24 11.36 10.07
N TYR A 361 -10.11 11.27 9.06
CA TYR A 361 -11.55 11.06 9.26
C TYR A 361 -11.81 9.58 9.55
N ARG A 362 -12.10 9.25 10.81
CA ARG A 362 -12.35 7.88 11.28
C ARG A 362 -13.84 7.63 11.42
N ASN A 363 -14.53 7.69 10.30
CA ASN A 363 -15.95 7.40 10.21
C ASN A 363 -16.13 5.98 9.67
N GLY A 364 -17.01 5.20 10.26
CA GLY A 364 -17.29 3.86 9.76
C GLY A 364 -18.55 3.26 10.33
N TRP A 365 -18.98 2.19 9.68
CA TRP A 365 -20.19 1.46 9.97
C TRP A 365 -19.86 -0.03 9.86
N ASP A 366 -19.98 -0.75 10.98
CA ASP A 366 -19.85 -2.20 11.01
C ASP A 366 -21.22 -2.86 11.26
N GLY A 367 -21.42 -4.04 10.69
CA GLY A 367 -22.67 -4.77 10.77
C GLY A 367 -22.44 -6.26 11.04
N VAL A 368 -23.29 -6.84 11.89
CA VAL A 368 -23.19 -8.23 12.34
C VAL A 368 -24.56 -8.88 12.35
N THR A 369 -24.63 -10.12 11.88
CA THR A 369 -25.86 -10.92 11.89
C THR A 369 -25.76 -12.06 12.89
N GLY A 370 -26.91 -12.47 13.42
CA GLY A 370 -27.03 -13.61 14.33
C GLY A 370 -28.34 -14.36 14.12
N SER A 371 -28.36 -15.62 14.52
CA SER A 371 -29.54 -16.48 14.46
C SER A 371 -29.68 -17.29 15.74
N ASN A 372 -30.91 -17.45 16.21
CA ASN A 372 -31.24 -18.19 17.44
C ASN A 372 -30.50 -17.69 18.69
N VAL A 373 -30.36 -16.36 18.83
CA VAL A 373 -29.73 -15.72 19.99
C VAL A 373 -30.80 -15.04 20.83
N CYS A 374 -30.77 -15.25 22.16
CA CYS A 374 -31.70 -14.63 23.12
C CYS A 374 -33.20 -14.80 22.80
N GLY A 375 -33.58 -15.88 22.10
CA GLY A 375 -34.97 -16.15 21.71
C GLY A 375 -35.43 -15.50 20.41
N TYR A 376 -34.53 -14.85 19.66
CA TYR A 376 -34.81 -14.29 18.33
C TYR A 376 -34.30 -15.21 17.23
N SER A 377 -35.14 -15.45 16.21
CA SER A 377 -34.82 -16.30 15.07
C SER A 377 -33.75 -15.67 14.17
N ALA A 378 -33.78 -14.34 14.02
CA ALA A 378 -32.77 -13.58 13.30
C ALA A 378 -32.52 -12.20 13.94
N ILE A 379 -31.27 -11.76 13.92
CA ILE A 379 -30.81 -10.47 14.42
C ILE A 379 -29.86 -9.86 13.40
N HIS A 380 -30.01 -8.57 13.17
CA HIS A 380 -29.05 -7.73 12.47
C HIS A 380 -28.70 -6.58 13.41
N LEU A 381 -27.44 -6.42 13.76
CA LEU A 381 -26.93 -5.37 14.63
C LEU A 381 -25.94 -4.54 13.82
N ASP A 382 -26.14 -3.23 13.82
CA ASP A 382 -25.22 -2.27 13.22
C ASP A 382 -24.65 -1.36 14.31
N ASN A 383 -23.43 -0.91 14.09
CA ASN A 383 -22.88 0.22 14.81
C ASN A 383 -22.17 1.19 13.87
N ILE A 384 -22.06 2.43 14.33
CA ILE A 384 -21.29 3.47 13.69
C ILE A 384 -20.21 3.97 14.65
N TYR A 385 -19.15 4.54 14.10
CA TYR A 385 -18.15 5.27 14.84
C TYR A 385 -17.74 6.51 14.07
N THR A 386 -17.51 7.59 14.81
CA THR A 386 -17.29 8.94 14.29
C THR A 386 -16.27 9.66 15.17
N ALA A 387 -16.03 10.95 14.95
CA ALA A 387 -15.27 11.77 15.89
C ALA A 387 -15.89 11.81 17.32
N HIS A 388 -17.21 11.59 17.43
CA HIS A 388 -17.98 11.66 18.67
C HIS A 388 -18.42 10.31 19.21
N ILE A 389 -18.37 9.26 18.38
CA ILE A 389 -18.83 7.91 18.74
C ILE A 389 -17.67 6.94 18.59
N ARG A 390 -17.31 6.27 19.68
CA ARG A 390 -16.32 5.20 19.69
C ARG A 390 -16.94 3.90 19.16
N PRO A 391 -16.18 3.03 18.48
CA PRO A 391 -16.70 1.76 18.00
C PRO A 391 -17.07 0.84 19.17
N HIS A 392 -18.32 0.39 19.17
CA HIS A 392 -18.85 -0.61 20.11
C HIS A 392 -18.37 -2.02 19.82
N PHE A 393 -18.33 -2.37 18.54
CA PHE A 393 -17.82 -3.64 18.02
C PHE A 393 -17.29 -3.44 16.60
N HIS A 394 -16.72 -4.51 16.04
CA HIS A 394 -16.27 -4.57 14.66
C HIS A 394 -16.92 -5.74 13.92
N CYS A 395 -16.79 -5.73 12.59
CA CYS A 395 -17.17 -6.87 11.76
C CYS A 395 -16.60 -8.18 12.34
N GLY A 396 -17.47 -9.19 12.49
CA GLY A 396 -17.10 -10.49 13.05
C GLY A 396 -17.37 -10.68 14.55
N LEU A 397 -18.01 -9.72 15.23
CA LEU A 397 -18.50 -9.93 16.60
C LEU A 397 -19.35 -11.21 16.70
N ASN A 398 -19.11 -12.02 17.72
CA ASN A 398 -19.98 -13.15 18.04
C ASN A 398 -21.06 -12.73 19.07
N LEU A 399 -22.28 -12.49 18.58
CA LEU A 399 -23.43 -12.10 19.40
C LEU A 399 -23.76 -13.12 20.51
N SER A 400 -23.44 -14.40 20.30
CA SER A 400 -23.70 -15.47 21.30
C SER A 400 -22.76 -15.45 22.50
N THR A 401 -21.73 -14.60 22.49
CA THR A 401 -20.77 -14.45 23.59
C THR A 401 -20.72 -13.04 24.17
N ASP A 402 -21.38 -12.06 23.55
CA ASP A 402 -21.38 -10.66 24.02
C ASP A 402 -22.51 -10.43 25.04
N LEU A 403 -22.19 -10.49 26.32
CA LEU A 403 -23.17 -10.37 27.41
C LEU A 403 -23.92 -9.01 27.43
N PRO A 404 -23.27 -7.84 27.29
CA PRO A 404 -23.98 -6.56 27.22
C PRO A 404 -25.03 -6.50 26.10
N ILE A 405 -24.69 -6.95 24.89
CA ILE A 405 -25.62 -6.96 23.76
C ILE A 405 -26.73 -8.00 23.97
N GLN A 406 -26.44 -9.17 24.53
CA GLN A 406 -27.46 -10.16 24.88
C GLN A 406 -28.46 -9.63 25.91
N LEU A 407 -27.98 -8.88 26.90
CA LEU A 407 -28.83 -8.24 27.89
C LEU A 407 -29.69 -7.14 27.25
N ALA A 408 -29.13 -6.35 26.33
CA ALA A 408 -29.89 -5.38 25.53
C ALA A 408 -31.00 -6.05 24.69
N LEU A 409 -30.69 -7.17 24.03
CA LEU A 409 -31.67 -7.97 23.28
C LEU A 409 -32.79 -8.50 24.19
N ARG A 410 -32.45 -9.09 25.34
CA ARG A 410 -33.44 -9.58 26.31
C ARG A 410 -34.28 -8.45 26.92
N ALA A 411 -33.73 -7.25 27.00
CA ALA A 411 -34.39 -6.07 27.56
C ALA A 411 -35.31 -5.34 26.56
N ILE A 412 -35.45 -5.78 25.30
CA ILE A 412 -36.34 -5.15 24.30
C ILE A 412 -37.77 -5.01 24.85
N ARG A 413 -38.29 -6.08 25.46
CA ARG A 413 -39.65 -6.10 26.06
C ARG A 413 -39.63 -5.87 27.58
N GLY A 414 -38.49 -5.50 28.13
CA GLY A 414 -38.26 -5.37 29.57
C GLY A 414 -37.70 -6.65 30.19
N LEU A 415 -36.60 -6.51 30.93
CA LEU A 415 -35.92 -7.58 31.66
C LEU A 415 -35.99 -7.29 33.16
N ALA A 416 -36.61 -8.18 33.93
CA ALA A 416 -36.70 -8.00 35.38
C ALA A 416 -35.32 -8.10 36.03
N VAL A 417 -34.96 -7.14 36.88
CA VAL A 417 -33.66 -7.15 37.60
C VAL A 417 -33.52 -8.40 38.46
N SER A 418 -34.62 -8.90 39.02
CA SER A 418 -34.66 -10.13 39.80
C SER A 418 -34.44 -11.42 38.98
N SER A 419 -34.50 -11.34 37.65
CA SER A 419 -34.29 -12.48 36.75
C SER A 419 -32.84 -12.62 36.27
N LEU A 420 -31.98 -11.64 36.60
CA LEU A 420 -30.56 -11.70 36.30
C LEU A 420 -29.85 -12.75 37.17
N SER A 421 -29.01 -13.58 36.55
CA SER A 421 -28.08 -14.44 37.29
C SER A 421 -26.98 -13.60 37.97
N GLU A 422 -26.24 -14.18 38.93
CA GLU A 422 -25.12 -13.47 39.57
C GLU A 422 -24.07 -13.01 38.54
N ASP A 423 -23.77 -13.84 37.54
CA ASP A 423 -22.80 -13.53 36.49
C ASP A 423 -23.30 -12.47 35.49
N GLU A 424 -24.61 -12.20 35.46
CA GLU A 424 -25.22 -11.18 34.59
C GLU A 424 -25.33 -9.80 35.25
N LYS A 425 -25.22 -9.71 36.59
CA LYS A 425 -25.41 -8.45 37.31
C LYS A 425 -24.36 -7.40 36.98
N GLU A 426 -23.08 -7.80 36.95
CA GLU A 426 -21.99 -6.88 36.58
C GLU A 426 -22.09 -6.44 35.11
N PRO A 427 -22.26 -7.34 34.11
CA PRO A 427 -22.51 -6.93 32.73
C PRO A 427 -23.76 -6.06 32.56
N ALA A 428 -24.84 -6.30 33.31
CA ALA A 428 -26.04 -5.47 33.26
C ALA A 428 -25.79 -4.06 33.82
N ALA A 429 -25.05 -3.96 34.93
CA ALA A 429 -24.65 -2.66 35.49
C ALA A 429 -23.75 -1.91 34.51
N ARG A 430 -22.78 -2.61 33.88
CA ARG A 430 -21.91 -2.03 32.85
C ARG A 430 -22.71 -1.57 31.63
N ALA A 431 -23.67 -2.35 31.17
CA ALA A 431 -24.53 -1.97 30.04
C ALA A 431 -25.44 -0.77 30.36
N VAL A 432 -25.77 -0.52 31.64
CA VAL A 432 -26.45 0.72 32.06
C VAL A 432 -25.48 1.90 32.04
N ASP A 433 -24.26 1.72 32.54
CA ASP A 433 -23.20 2.74 32.56
C ASP A 433 -22.76 3.15 31.15
N GLU A 434 -22.54 2.17 30.27
CA GLU A 434 -22.25 2.32 28.83
C GLU A 434 -23.46 2.83 28.03
N GLY A 435 -24.63 3.00 28.66
CA GLY A 435 -25.82 3.58 28.03
C GLY A 435 -26.55 2.65 27.05
N TYR A 436 -26.31 1.34 27.08
CA TYR A 436 -27.08 0.36 26.29
C TYR A 436 -28.42 0.03 26.92
N LEU A 437 -28.50 0.10 28.24
CA LEU A 437 -29.68 -0.16 29.04
C LEU A 437 -30.06 1.06 29.87
N TYR A 438 -31.33 1.17 30.23
CA TYR A 438 -31.77 2.04 31.31
C TYR A 438 -32.71 1.29 32.25
N ARG A 439 -32.77 1.75 33.50
CA ARG A 439 -33.60 1.16 34.55
C ARG A 439 -34.85 2.00 34.77
N GLU A 440 -36.00 1.34 34.82
CA GLU A 440 -37.27 1.94 35.22
C GLU A 440 -37.96 1.03 36.25
N GLY A 441 -37.91 1.41 37.52
CA GLY A 441 -38.34 0.56 38.63
C GLY A 441 -37.47 -0.70 38.74
N ASP A 442 -38.09 -1.88 38.74
CA ASP A 442 -37.41 -3.19 38.81
C ASP A 442 -37.19 -3.83 37.45
N MET A 443 -37.33 -3.06 36.36
CA MET A 443 -37.14 -3.49 35.00
C MET A 443 -35.97 -2.76 34.33
N LEU A 444 -35.22 -3.49 33.50
CA LEU A 444 -34.24 -2.96 32.57
C LEU A 444 -34.85 -2.95 31.17
N TYR A 445 -34.63 -1.87 30.43
CA TYR A 445 -35.05 -1.71 29.05
C TYR A 445 -33.87 -1.33 28.18
N THR A 446 -33.89 -1.78 26.93
CA THR A 446 -32.87 -1.38 25.95
C THR A 446 -33.01 0.11 25.58
N LYS A 447 -31.87 0.80 25.56
CA LYS A 447 -31.71 2.14 24.96
C LYS A 447 -31.29 2.03 23.49
N ILE A 448 -30.63 0.95 23.08
CA ILE A 448 -30.28 0.69 21.67
C ILE A 448 -31.56 0.71 20.83
N LEU A 449 -31.56 1.44 19.72
CA LEU A 449 -32.74 1.55 18.86
C LEU A 449 -33.05 0.21 18.19
N VAL A 450 -34.31 -0.23 18.22
CA VAL A 450 -34.74 -1.57 17.80
C VAL A 450 -35.94 -1.47 16.89
N ASN A 451 -35.88 -2.18 15.76
CA ASN A 451 -37.03 -2.36 14.86
C ASN A 451 -37.28 -3.85 14.56
N ASP A 452 -38.48 -4.16 14.06
CA ASP A 452 -38.80 -5.47 13.50
C ASP A 452 -37.99 -5.68 12.21
N MET A 453 -37.45 -6.88 12.00
CA MET A 453 -36.66 -7.24 10.82
C MET A 453 -37.37 -6.92 9.50
N LYS A 454 -38.71 -7.04 9.45
CA LYS A 454 -39.49 -6.70 8.25
C LYS A 454 -39.42 -5.23 7.86
N ASP A 455 -39.13 -4.35 8.83
CA ASP A 455 -39.09 -2.89 8.65
C ASP A 455 -37.67 -2.37 8.40
N ARG A 456 -36.64 -3.23 8.45
CA ARG A 456 -35.22 -2.85 8.29
C ARG A 456 -34.95 -2.04 7.02
N ASN A 457 -35.53 -2.44 5.89
CA ASN A 457 -35.31 -1.75 4.60
C ASN A 457 -35.95 -0.36 4.54
N ARG A 458 -36.79 -0.01 5.52
CA ARG A 458 -37.57 1.24 5.56
C ARG A 458 -36.98 2.25 6.54
N LEU A 459 -36.00 1.83 7.34
CA LEU A 459 -35.40 2.59 8.44
C LEU A 459 -34.82 3.94 8.01
N PHE A 460 -34.32 4.00 6.77
CA PHE A 460 -33.70 5.18 6.17
C PHE A 460 -34.59 5.84 5.11
N ALA A 461 -35.83 5.36 4.91
CA ALA A 461 -36.69 5.80 3.82
C ALA A 461 -37.01 7.30 3.90
N ILE A 462 -37.20 7.82 5.12
CA ILE A 462 -37.43 9.25 5.33
C ILE A 462 -36.22 10.03 4.85
N THR A 463 -35.03 9.73 5.39
CA THR A 463 -33.77 10.41 5.08
C THR A 463 -33.43 10.35 3.59
N ASN A 464 -33.67 9.21 2.94
CA ASN A 464 -33.41 9.03 1.51
C ASN A 464 -34.21 10.00 0.63
N ARG A 465 -35.33 10.56 1.10
CA ARG A 465 -36.07 11.62 0.38
C ARG A 465 -35.27 12.91 0.21
N LEU A 466 -34.18 13.12 0.95
CA LEU A 466 -33.26 14.25 0.70
C LEU A 466 -32.68 14.23 -0.73
N SER A 467 -32.57 13.05 -1.36
CA SER A 467 -32.18 12.92 -2.77
C SER A 467 -33.26 13.39 -3.75
N GLU A 468 -34.51 13.55 -3.31
CA GLU A 468 -35.66 13.93 -4.12
C GLU A 468 -35.75 15.46 -4.30
N GLY A 469 -34.65 16.06 -4.75
CA GLY A 469 -34.58 17.47 -5.11
C GLY A 469 -34.13 18.43 -4.01
N TYR A 470 -34.09 18.01 -2.73
CA TYR A 470 -33.63 18.87 -1.64
C TYR A 470 -32.17 19.28 -1.81
N PHE A 471 -31.30 18.32 -2.15
CA PHE A 471 -29.88 18.57 -2.33
C PHE A 471 -29.44 18.94 -3.75
N GLU A 472 -30.37 18.96 -4.71
CA GLU A 472 -30.04 19.06 -6.14
C GLU A 472 -29.25 20.33 -6.48
N GLU A 473 -29.70 21.49 -6.01
CA GLU A 473 -29.07 22.77 -6.30
C GLU A 473 -27.65 22.89 -5.71
N PRO A 474 -27.43 22.71 -4.39
CA PRO A 474 -26.07 22.75 -3.84
C PRO A 474 -25.17 21.66 -4.41
N ALA A 475 -25.69 20.45 -4.65
CA ALA A 475 -24.91 19.36 -5.24
C ALA A 475 -24.45 19.69 -6.67
N ARG A 476 -25.28 20.35 -7.49
CA ARG A 476 -24.89 20.75 -8.85
C ARG A 476 -23.75 21.75 -8.86
N VAL A 477 -23.71 22.69 -7.92
CA VAL A 477 -22.60 23.65 -7.79
C VAL A 477 -21.32 22.96 -7.36
N VAL A 478 -21.39 22.07 -6.37
CA VAL A 478 -20.25 21.25 -5.92
C VAL A 478 -19.71 20.40 -7.07
N ALA A 479 -20.59 19.68 -7.78
CA ALA A 479 -20.23 18.85 -8.93
C ALA A 479 -19.53 19.65 -10.02
N GLY A 480 -20.03 20.84 -10.37
CA GLY A 480 -19.41 21.73 -11.35
C GLY A 480 -17.96 22.06 -10.99
N LYS A 481 -17.73 22.56 -9.77
CA LYS A 481 -16.40 22.93 -9.26
C LYS A 481 -15.46 21.72 -9.17
N LEU A 482 -15.94 20.57 -8.68
CA LEU A 482 -15.14 19.35 -8.62
C LEU A 482 -14.76 18.86 -10.01
N SER A 483 -15.66 18.96 -11.00
CA SER A 483 -15.37 18.52 -12.35
C SER A 483 -14.22 19.32 -12.99
N GLU A 484 -14.13 20.62 -12.73
CA GLU A 484 -13.03 21.47 -13.18
C GLU A 484 -11.72 21.09 -12.48
N LEU A 485 -11.78 20.88 -11.16
CA LEU A 485 -10.64 20.46 -10.37
C LEU A 485 -10.10 19.10 -10.86
N PHE A 486 -10.98 18.12 -11.05
CA PHE A 486 -10.60 16.76 -11.45
C PHE A 486 -9.96 16.73 -12.84
N ARG A 487 -10.49 17.47 -13.82
CA ARG A 487 -9.87 17.57 -15.15
C ARG A 487 -8.48 18.22 -15.12
N ARG A 488 -8.20 19.06 -14.12
CA ARG A 488 -6.90 19.72 -13.95
C ARG A 488 -5.89 18.87 -13.19
N GLU A 489 -6.31 18.24 -12.10
CA GLU A 489 -5.42 17.60 -11.13
C GLU A 489 -5.26 16.09 -11.33
N ILE A 490 -6.24 15.41 -11.92
CA ILE A 490 -6.19 13.96 -12.15
C ILE A 490 -5.50 13.68 -13.49
N PRO A 491 -4.44 12.84 -13.53
CA PRO A 491 -3.85 12.41 -14.79
C PRO A 491 -4.88 11.77 -15.73
N GLU A 492 -4.77 12.04 -17.03
CA GLU A 492 -5.74 11.60 -18.05
C GLU A 492 -6.05 10.09 -17.97
N HIS A 493 -5.03 9.25 -17.75
CA HIS A 493 -5.18 7.78 -17.66
C HIS A 493 -5.86 7.29 -16.37
N LEU A 494 -6.07 8.17 -15.40
CA LEU A 494 -6.79 7.92 -14.14
C LEU A 494 -8.11 8.69 -14.08
N LEU A 495 -8.45 9.54 -15.06
CA LEU A 495 -9.65 10.38 -14.97
C LEU A 495 -10.93 9.55 -14.85
N ALA A 496 -10.98 8.34 -15.40
CA ALA A 496 -12.09 7.40 -15.24
C ALA A 496 -12.32 6.92 -13.79
N GLU A 497 -11.34 7.14 -12.90
CA GLU A 497 -11.40 6.85 -11.46
C GLU A 497 -11.87 8.06 -10.63
N TRP A 498 -12.44 9.10 -11.25
CA TRP A 498 -12.90 10.34 -10.59
C TRP A 498 -13.84 10.10 -9.40
N ARG A 499 -14.58 8.97 -9.34
CA ARG A 499 -15.43 8.61 -8.19
C ARG A 499 -14.62 8.50 -6.90
N PHE A 500 -13.41 7.96 -6.98
CA PHE A 500 -12.52 7.89 -5.82
C PHE A 500 -11.99 9.27 -5.42
N ALA A 501 -11.76 10.16 -6.38
CA ALA A 501 -11.45 11.56 -6.09
C ALA A 501 -12.63 12.27 -5.41
N ASN A 502 -13.88 12.01 -5.84
CA ASN A 502 -15.07 12.53 -5.17
C ASN A 502 -15.16 12.06 -3.71
N ARG A 503 -14.98 10.75 -3.45
CA ARG A 503 -14.96 10.20 -2.09
C ARG A 503 -13.90 10.87 -1.18
N LEU A 504 -12.70 11.12 -1.70
CA LEU A 504 -11.66 11.87 -0.96
C LEU A 504 -12.07 13.31 -0.65
N SER A 505 -12.85 13.91 -1.54
CA SER A 505 -13.35 15.28 -1.42
C SER A 505 -14.46 15.37 -0.38
N ALA A 506 -15.32 14.35 -0.28
CA ALA A 506 -16.46 14.28 0.63
C ALA A 506 -16.08 13.86 2.07
N LEU A 507 -14.86 13.38 2.33
CA LEU A 507 -14.44 12.90 3.66
C LEU A 507 -14.83 13.78 4.88
N PRO A 508 -14.73 15.13 4.83
CA PRO A 508 -15.10 15.97 5.97
C PRO A 508 -16.61 16.13 6.18
N LEU A 509 -17.42 15.80 5.18
CA LEU A 509 -18.85 16.11 5.12
C LEU A 509 -19.61 15.60 6.34
N MET A 510 -19.42 14.32 6.66
CA MET A 510 -20.16 13.68 7.75
C MET A 510 -19.82 14.30 9.12
N GLU A 511 -18.53 14.53 9.40
CA GLU A 511 -18.10 15.18 10.63
C GLU A 511 -18.68 16.59 10.73
N ALA A 512 -18.60 17.37 9.65
CA ALA A 512 -19.07 18.75 9.63
C ALA A 512 -20.60 18.86 9.76
N LEU A 513 -21.37 17.96 9.13
CA LEU A 513 -22.82 17.88 9.33
C LEU A 513 -23.18 17.45 10.76
N THR A 514 -22.41 16.54 11.35
CA THR A 514 -22.59 16.15 12.75
C THR A 514 -22.39 17.33 13.68
N GLU A 515 -21.30 18.09 13.52
CA GLU A 515 -21.04 19.30 14.31
C GLU A 515 -22.18 20.32 14.17
N PHE A 516 -22.64 20.56 12.95
CA PHE A 516 -23.77 21.46 12.70
C PHE A 516 -25.04 21.03 13.47
N LEU A 517 -25.37 19.74 13.44
CA LEU A 517 -26.55 19.23 14.15
C LEU A 517 -26.39 19.34 15.68
N ILE A 518 -25.16 19.17 16.20
CA ILE A 518 -24.85 19.39 17.61
C ILE A 518 -25.02 20.87 17.98
N GLU A 519 -24.48 21.80 17.18
CA GLU A 519 -24.60 23.24 17.41
C GLU A 519 -26.07 23.71 17.41
N LYS A 520 -26.92 23.09 16.59
CA LYS A 520 -28.37 23.33 16.55
C LYS A 520 -29.14 22.68 17.69
N GLY A 521 -28.50 21.85 18.51
CA GLY A 521 -29.13 21.09 19.60
C GLY A 521 -30.02 19.94 19.12
N LEU A 522 -29.86 19.50 17.87
CA LEU A 522 -30.58 18.36 17.29
C LEU A 522 -29.88 17.03 17.59
N LEU A 523 -28.55 17.06 17.75
CA LEU A 523 -27.75 15.94 18.25
C LEU A 523 -27.10 16.30 19.58
N THR A 524 -26.95 15.30 20.43
CA THR A 524 -26.19 15.33 21.66
C THR A 524 -25.29 14.10 21.69
N PRO A 525 -23.96 14.27 21.68
CA PRO A 525 -23.05 13.14 21.72
C PRO A 525 -23.08 12.43 23.08
N PRO A 526 -22.82 11.12 23.13
CA PRO A 526 -22.66 10.39 24.39
C PRO A 526 -21.41 10.89 25.14
N ALA A 527 -21.49 10.99 26.47
CA ALA A 527 -20.48 11.65 27.30
C ALA A 527 -19.05 11.10 27.13
N ASP A 528 -18.91 9.78 26.93
CA ASP A 528 -17.61 9.10 26.75
C ASP A 528 -17.43 8.50 25.35
N GLY A 529 -18.27 8.90 24.40
CA GLY A 529 -18.30 8.34 23.05
C GLY A 529 -18.89 6.94 22.95
N ILE A 530 -19.26 6.30 24.07
CA ILE A 530 -19.91 4.98 24.12
C ILE A 530 -21.34 5.20 24.60
N GLY A 531 -22.31 4.68 23.85
CA GLY A 531 -23.74 4.88 24.10
C GLY A 531 -24.64 4.26 23.04
N ALA A 532 -25.91 4.04 23.34
CA ALA A 532 -26.88 3.51 22.37
C ALA A 532 -26.98 4.31 21.06
N GLU A 533 -26.58 5.58 21.07
CA GLU A 533 -26.50 6.49 19.93
C GLU A 533 -25.69 5.89 18.76
N GLY A 534 -24.66 5.09 19.06
CA GLY A 534 -23.82 4.44 18.05
C GLY A 534 -24.32 3.09 17.55
N CYS A 535 -25.47 2.59 18.01
CA CYS A 535 -25.93 1.23 17.70
C CYS A 535 -27.43 1.14 17.43
N TRP A 536 -27.81 0.19 16.57
CA TRP A 536 -29.21 -0.22 16.43
C TRP A 536 -29.32 -1.67 15.99
N MET A 537 -30.50 -2.25 16.18
CA MET A 537 -30.77 -3.63 15.84
C MET A 537 -32.11 -3.81 15.14
N SER A 538 -32.14 -4.75 14.21
CA SER A 538 -33.36 -5.32 13.65
C SER A 538 -33.51 -6.77 14.11
N VAL A 539 -34.68 -7.15 14.61
CA VAL A 539 -34.91 -8.48 15.19
C VAL A 539 -36.14 -9.17 14.59
N ALA A 540 -36.08 -10.48 14.43
CA ALA A 540 -37.21 -11.35 14.08
C ALA A 540 -37.49 -12.32 15.24
N GLY A 541 -38.77 -12.38 15.64
CA GLY A 541 -39.25 -13.27 16.72
C GLY A 541 -39.38 -14.72 16.32
#